data_AF-A0A8D8YGU6-F1
#
_entry.id   AF-A0A8D8YGU6-F1
#
_cell.length_a   1.000
_cell.length_b   1.000
_cell.length_c   1.000
_cell.angle_alpha   90.00
_cell.angle_beta   90.00
_cell.angle_gamma   90.00
#
_symmetry.space_group_name_H-M   'P 1'
#
loop_
_entity.id
_entity.type
_entity.pdbx_description
1 polymer ?
#
loop_
_entity_poly.entity_id
_entity_poly.type
_entity_poly.pdbx_seq_one_letter_code
_entity_poly.pdbx_strand_id
1 'polypeptide(L)'
;MLQHSERDELALLLPHILGRKQNTYIFTKAIAEDLVRKSGKPLPVVVVRPCVVMPTLTEPFPYYSNDKNSVMSLAAGVIVGLLRVLSCARDNILDMVPGDMTVN
;
A
#
# COMPACT_ATOMS: atom_id res chain seq x y z
N MET A 1 -8.35 -29.12 10.48
CA MET A 1 -9.73 -28.75 10.07
C MET A 1 -10.28 -27.56 10.87
N LEU A 2 -9.94 -27.36 12.15
CA LEU A 2 -10.48 -26.24 12.96
C LEU A 2 -10.06 -24.84 12.48
N GLN A 3 -8.83 -24.65 11.97
CA GLN A 3 -8.34 -23.36 11.45
C GLN A 3 -8.99 -22.88 10.13
N HIS A 4 -9.80 -23.72 9.47
CA HIS A 4 -10.49 -23.29 8.24
C HIS A 4 -11.79 -22.56 8.59
N SER A 5 -12.56 -23.12 9.54
CA SER A 5 -13.79 -22.53 10.08
C SER A 5 -13.59 -21.09 10.59
N GLU A 6 -12.55 -20.86 11.39
CA GLU A 6 -12.28 -19.53 11.97
C GLU A 6 -11.88 -18.49 10.90
N ARG A 7 -11.22 -18.93 9.82
CA ARG A 7 -10.86 -18.05 8.70
C ARG A 7 -12.07 -17.65 7.87
N ASP A 8 -13.02 -18.57 7.73
CA ASP A 8 -14.27 -18.32 7.01
C ASP A 8 -15.15 -17.33 7.80
N GLU A 9 -15.22 -17.47 9.13
CA GLU A 9 -15.89 -16.51 10.02
C GLU A 9 -15.22 -15.13 9.98
N LEU A 10 -13.90 -15.07 10.03
CA LEU A 10 -13.13 -13.83 9.88
C LEU A 10 -13.38 -13.16 8.52
N ALA A 11 -13.50 -13.93 7.44
CA ALA A 11 -13.78 -13.40 6.11
C ALA A 11 -15.16 -12.72 6.05
N LEU A 12 -16.15 -13.25 6.77
CA LEU A 12 -17.48 -12.66 6.87
C LEU A 12 -17.48 -11.36 7.69
N LEU A 13 -16.63 -11.27 8.72
CA LEU A 13 -16.50 -10.07 9.56
C LEU A 13 -15.61 -8.99 8.95
N LEU A 14 -14.72 -9.36 8.03
CA LEU A 14 -13.72 -8.46 7.44
C LEU A 14 -14.30 -7.14 6.89
N PRO A 15 -15.43 -7.11 6.16
CA PRO A 15 -16.01 -5.86 5.65
C PRO A 15 -16.43 -4.91 6.77
N HIS A 16 -16.95 -5.45 7.88
CA HIS A 16 -17.34 -4.66 9.05
C HIS A 16 -16.11 -4.10 9.78
N ILE A 17 -15.03 -4.88 9.86
CA ILE A 17 -13.78 -4.47 10.50
C ILE A 17 -13.07 -3.39 9.68
N LEU A 18 -12.96 -3.57 8.36
CA LEU A 18 -12.28 -2.62 7.47
C LEU A 18 -13.05 -1.30 7.35
N GLY A 19 -14.38 -1.33 7.45
CA GLY A 19 -15.23 -0.16 7.29
C GLY A 19 -15.00 0.50 5.93
N ARG A 20 -14.50 1.74 5.92
CA ARG A 20 -14.22 2.50 4.69
C ARG A 20 -12.85 2.23 4.07
N LYS A 21 -12.01 1.38 4.68
CA LYS A 21 -10.66 1.11 4.21
C LYS A 21 -10.69 0.03 3.12
N GLN A 22 -10.01 0.29 2.00
CA GLN A 22 -10.04 -0.59 0.83
C GLN A 22 -9.35 -1.94 1.08
N ASN A 23 -8.39 -1.99 2.00
CA ASN A 23 -7.66 -3.21 2.33
C ASN A 23 -7.15 -3.19 3.79
N THR A 24 -6.68 -4.35 4.24
CA THR A 24 -6.12 -4.57 5.58
C THR A 24 -4.82 -3.79 5.83
N TYR A 25 -4.05 -3.49 4.79
CA TYR A 25 -2.84 -2.66 4.90
C TYR A 25 -3.18 -1.22 5.31
N ILE A 26 -4.11 -0.57 4.61
CA ILE A 26 -4.55 0.80 4.92
C ILE A 26 -5.21 0.83 6.31
N PHE A 27 -5.95 -0.21 6.67
CA PHE A 27 -6.56 -0.34 7.99
C PHE A 27 -5.50 -0.39 9.11
N THR A 28 -4.51 -1.28 8.99
CA THR A 28 -3.45 -1.42 10.01
C THR A 28 -2.58 -0.17 10.11
N LYS A 29 -2.24 0.47 8.98
CA LYS A 29 -1.53 1.77 8.99
C LYS A 29 -2.34 2.86 9.66
N ALA A 30 -3.64 2.97 9.39
CA ALA A 30 -4.50 3.96 10.05
C ALA A 30 -4.58 3.75 11.58
N ILE A 31 -4.63 2.50 12.05
CA ILE A 31 -4.57 2.19 13.48
C ILE A 31 -3.21 2.59 14.07
N ALA A 32 -2.11 2.29 13.38
CA ALA A 32 -0.78 2.66 13.84
C ALA A 32 -0.60 4.18 13.95
N GLU A 33 -1.08 4.95 12.97
CA GLU A 33 -1.08 6.42 13.02
C GLU A 33 -1.90 6.94 14.22
N ASP A 34 -3.07 6.35 14.47
CA ASP A 34 -3.92 6.72 15.61
C ASP A 34 -3.27 6.37 16.96
N LEU A 35 -2.56 5.25 17.03
CA LEU A 35 -1.79 4.85 18.20
C LEU A 35 -0.65 5.82 18.48
N VAL A 36 0.11 6.21 17.45
CA VAL A 36 1.18 7.24 17.57
C VAL A 36 0.58 8.57 18.03
N ARG A 37 -0.58 8.96 17.48
CA ARG A 37 -1.30 10.19 17.89
C ARG A 37 -1.71 10.17 19.37
N LYS A 38 -2.15 9.03 19.89
CA LYS A 38 -2.62 8.88 21.28
C LYS A 38 -1.46 8.74 22.28
N SER A 39 -0.46 7.93 21.95
CA SER A 39 0.57 7.47 22.89
C SER A 39 1.97 8.03 22.61
N GLY A 40 2.18 8.75 21.50
CA GLY A 40 3.48 9.25 21.09
C GLY A 40 3.96 10.53 21.79
N LYS A 41 3.13 11.17 22.62
CA LYS A 41 3.43 12.48 23.27
C LYS A 41 4.74 12.56 24.08
N PRO A 42 5.25 11.51 24.75
CA PRO A 42 6.53 11.62 25.45
C PRO A 42 7.74 11.43 24.53
N LEU A 43 7.55 11.11 23.24
CA LEU A 43 8.61 10.82 22.29
C LEU A 43 8.63 11.86 21.15
N PRO A 44 9.80 12.28 20.64
CA PRO A 44 9.89 13.10 19.45
C PRO A 44 9.56 12.27 18.21
N VAL A 45 8.28 12.16 17.86
CA VAL A 45 7.79 11.31 16.75
C VAL A 45 7.04 12.15 15.72
N VAL A 46 7.27 11.84 14.44
CA VAL A 46 6.53 12.36 13.30
C VAL A 46 6.01 11.21 12.44
N VAL A 47 4.83 11.38 11.86
CA VAL A 47 4.25 10.43 10.89
C VAL A 47 4.32 11.06 9.50
N VAL A 48 5.10 10.46 8.61
CA VAL A 48 5.20 10.86 7.20
C VAL A 48 4.31 9.96 6.36
N ARG A 49 3.56 10.54 5.42
CA ARG A 49 2.60 9.83 4.55
C ARG A 49 3.03 9.98 3.09
N PRO A 50 3.97 9.15 2.59
CA PRO A 50 4.32 9.17 1.18
C PRO A 50 3.15 8.66 0.32
N CYS A 51 3.16 9.03 -0.96
CA CYS A 51 2.30 8.43 -1.98
C CYS A 51 2.83 7.05 -2.41
N VAL A 52 2.44 6.54 -3.58
CA VAL A 52 2.91 5.23 -4.03
C VAL A 52 4.40 5.29 -4.34
N VAL A 53 5.18 4.52 -3.58
CA VAL A 53 6.63 4.44 -3.80
C VAL A 53 6.92 3.55 -4.99
N MET A 54 7.64 4.11 -5.96
CA MET A 54 8.07 3.48 -7.20
C MET A 54 9.53 3.02 -7.09
N PRO A 55 9.99 2.17 -8.02
CA PRO A 55 11.40 1.83 -8.11
C PRO A 55 12.29 3.07 -8.16
N THR A 56 13.51 2.93 -7.67
CA THR A 56 14.48 4.01 -7.53
C THR A 56 14.78 4.68 -8.86
N LEU A 57 15.01 5.99 -8.83
CA LEU A 57 15.43 6.73 -10.02
C LEU A 57 16.93 6.58 -10.27
N THR A 58 17.74 6.66 -9.21
CA THR A 58 19.21 6.75 -9.28
C THR A 58 19.92 5.76 -8.35
N GLU A 59 19.67 5.81 -7.05
CA GLU A 59 20.39 5.02 -6.05
C GLU A 59 19.52 3.92 -5.43
N PRO A 60 20.06 2.73 -5.08
CA PRO A 60 21.44 2.27 -5.27
C PRO A 60 21.77 1.88 -6.73
N PHE A 61 20.75 1.61 -7.54
CA PHE A 61 20.83 1.52 -9.00
C PHE A 61 19.45 1.84 -9.58
N PRO A 62 19.35 2.37 -10.81
CA PRO A 62 18.07 2.72 -11.42
C PRO A 62 17.12 1.53 -11.51
N TYR A 63 15.83 1.79 -11.28
CA TYR A 63 14.74 0.82 -11.31
C TYR A 63 14.83 -0.31 -10.28
N TYR A 64 15.66 -0.16 -9.25
CA TYR A 64 15.69 -1.10 -8.15
C TYR A 64 14.38 -1.05 -7.36
N SER A 65 13.81 -2.21 -7.11
CA SER A 65 12.71 -2.39 -6.16
C SER A 65 12.86 -3.74 -5.49
N ASN A 66 12.78 -3.75 -4.17
CA ASN A 66 12.72 -4.99 -3.39
C ASN A 66 11.27 -5.40 -3.05
N ASP A 67 10.31 -4.52 -3.34
CA ASP A 67 8.93 -4.68 -2.93
C ASP A 67 8.05 -5.19 -4.07
N LYS A 68 7.16 -6.12 -3.73
CA LYS A 68 6.06 -6.57 -4.61
C LYS A 68 4.92 -5.56 -4.55
N ASN A 69 5.11 -4.39 -5.14
CA ASN A 69 4.04 -3.40 -5.21
C ASN A 69 3.01 -3.78 -6.32
N SER A 70 1.75 -3.40 -6.10
CA SER A 70 0.66 -3.71 -7.04
C SER A 70 0.79 -2.91 -8.34
N VAL A 71 1.38 -1.71 -8.28
CA VAL A 71 1.54 -0.83 -9.45
C VAL A 71 2.58 -1.37 -10.43
N MET A 72 3.71 -1.90 -9.97
CA MET A 72 4.67 -2.53 -10.89
C MET A 72 4.13 -3.83 -11.47
N SER A 73 3.33 -4.57 -10.70
CA SER A 73 2.65 -5.77 -11.21
C SER A 73 1.67 -5.42 -12.34
N LEU A 74 0.96 -4.29 -12.20
CA LEU A 74 0.08 -3.75 -13.23
C LEU A 74 0.87 -3.33 -14.48
N ALA A 75 1.95 -2.56 -14.29
CA ALA A 75 2.83 -2.12 -15.37
C ALA A 75 3.45 -3.31 -16.13
N ALA A 76 3.94 -4.33 -15.40
CA ALA A 76 4.47 -5.56 -15.99
C ALA A 76 3.41 -6.30 -16.81
N GLY A 77 2.17 -6.39 -16.32
CA GLY A 77 1.05 -6.96 -17.06
C GLY A 77 0.79 -6.25 -18.39
N VAL A 78 0.88 -4.92 -18.41
CA VAL A 78 0.76 -4.11 -19.64
C VAL A 78 1.94 -4.35 -20.58
N ILE A 79 3.17 -4.30 -20.07
CA ILE A 79 4.41 -4.45 -20.87
C ILE A 79 4.48 -5.82 -21.54
N VAL A 80 4.10 -6.88 -20.82
CA VAL A 80 4.07 -8.26 -21.36
C VAL A 80 2.89 -8.46 -22.33
N GLY A 81 1.94 -7.54 -22.38
CA GLY A 81 0.73 -7.64 -23.21
C GLY A 81 -0.36 -8.53 -22.62
N LEU A 82 -0.20 -9.00 -21.37
CA LEU A 82 -1.22 -9.77 -20.67
C LEU A 82 -2.42 -8.89 -20.31
N LEU A 83 -2.16 -7.68 -19.83
CA LEU A 83 -3.16 -6.67 -19.53
C LEU A 83 -3.35 -5.75 -20.74
N ARG A 84 -4.42 -5.98 -21.50
CA ARG A 84 -4.73 -5.22 -22.73
C ARG A 84 -5.62 -4.00 -22.50
N VAL A 85 -6.42 -4.00 -21.44
CA VAL A 85 -7.35 -2.92 -21.11
C VAL A 85 -7.31 -2.67 -19.61
N LEU A 86 -7.15 -1.41 -19.22
CA LEU A 86 -7.26 -0.93 -17.85
C LEU A 86 -8.47 0.01 -17.77
N SER A 87 -9.49 -0.35 -16.99
CA SER A 87 -10.62 0.54 -16.74
C SER A 87 -10.28 1.48 -15.59
N CYS A 88 -10.17 2.78 -15.87
CA CYS A 88 -9.91 3.84 -14.89
C CYS A 88 -10.73 5.07 -15.23
N ALA A 89 -11.15 5.81 -14.20
CA ALA A 89 -11.76 7.12 -14.40
C ALA A 89 -10.70 8.08 -14.96
N ARG A 90 -11.08 8.91 -15.94
CA ARG A 90 -10.16 9.87 -16.59
C ARG A 90 -9.59 10.89 -15.62
N ASP A 91 -10.34 11.20 -14.57
CA ASP A 91 -10.00 12.21 -13.57
C ASP A 91 -9.26 11.62 -12.36
N ASN A 92 -8.95 10.32 -12.36
CA ASN A 92 -8.17 9.72 -11.28
C ASN A 92 -6.70 10.13 -11.40
N ILE A 93 -6.18 10.71 -10.32
CA ILE A 93 -4.75 11.06 -10.17
C ILE A 93 -4.06 9.90 -9.45
N LEU A 94 -2.93 9.45 -10.01
CA LEU A 94 -2.06 8.46 -9.38
C LEU A 94 -0.73 9.13 -9.01
N ASP A 95 -0.60 9.51 -7.74
CA ASP A 95 0.64 10.11 -7.22
C ASP A 95 1.69 9.03 -6.92
N MET A 96 2.87 9.22 -7.49
CA MET A 96 3.99 8.30 -7.40
C MET A 96 5.28 9.04 -7.10
N VAL A 97 6.13 8.45 -6.25
CA VAL A 97 7.43 9.02 -5.88
C VAL A 97 8.52 7.93 -5.95
N PRO A 98 9.71 8.21 -6.52
CA PRO A 98 10.82 7.25 -6.48
C PRO A 98 11.25 6.92 -5.04
N GLY A 99 11.64 5.67 -4.81
CA GLY A 99 12.09 5.22 -3.48
C GLY A 99 13.27 6.01 -2.92
N ASP A 100 14.24 6.33 -3.77
CA ASP A 100 15.42 7.14 -3.44
C ASP A 100 15.07 8.60 -3.09
N MET A 101 13.97 9.14 -3.62
CA MET A 101 13.46 10.47 -3.24
C MET A 101 12.62 10.46 -1.97
N THR A 102 12.18 9.29 -1.51
CA THR A 102 11.33 9.18 -0.31
C THR A 102 12.17 9.06 0.97
N VAL A 103 13.40 8.56 0.84
CA VAL A 103 14.28 8.23 1.98
C VAL A 103 15.44 9.22 2.18
N ASN A 104 15.79 10.00 1.16
CA ASN A 104 16.91 10.94 1.15
C ASN A 104 16.44 12.35 1.56
#